data_AF-A0A9E5MXT4-F1
#
_entry.id   AF-A0A9E5MXT4-F1
#
_cell.length_a   1.000
_cell.length_b   1.000
_cell.length_c   1.000
_cell.angle_alpha   90.00
_cell.angle_beta   90.00
_cell.angle_gamma   90.00
#
_symmetry.space_group_name_H-M   'P 1'
#
loop_
_entity.id
_entity.type
_entity.pdbx_description
1 polymer ?
#
loop_
_entity_poly.entity_id
_entity_poly.type
_entity_poly.pdbx_seq_one_letter_code
_entity_poly.pdbx_strand_id
1 'polypeptide(L)' 'MDINRASYEELLRVPGVGPVSAQRIIEARREHSIDSMLQLRKMRVVTSRAAPYIWFQGMLEFEKQ' A
#
# COMPACT_ATOMS: atom_id res chain seq x y z
N MET A 1 2.43 -2.78 -8.20
CA MET A 1 2.24 -3.97 -7.35
C MET A 1 0.90 -3.89 -6.62
N ASP A 2 0.09 -4.94 -6.68
CA ASP A 2 -1.25 -4.93 -6.04
C ASP A 2 -1.12 -5.01 -4.52
N ILE A 3 -1.54 -3.96 -3.81
CA ILE A 3 -1.42 -3.89 -2.36
C ILE A 3 -2.29 -4.92 -1.62
N ASN A 4 -3.41 -5.33 -2.24
CA ASN A 4 -4.34 -6.28 -1.65
C ASN A 4 -3.92 -7.74 -1.86
N ARG A 5 -2.93 -7.99 -2.73
CA ARG A 5 -2.45 -9.35 -3.05
C ARG A 5 -1.00 -9.60 -2.71
N ALA A 6 -0.16 -8.56 -2.69
CA ALA A 6 1.27 -8.69 -2.42
C ALA A 6 1.59 -9.42 -1.12
N SER A 7 2.55 -10.33 -1.12
CA SER A 7 3.10 -10.94 0.09
C SER A 7 3.81 -9.91 0.98
N TYR A 8 4.09 -10.29 2.23
CA TYR A 8 4.84 -9.44 3.16
C TYR A 8 6.22 -9.03 2.60
N GLU A 9 6.91 -9.98 1.97
CA GLU A 9 8.24 -9.75 1.38
C GLU A 9 8.18 -8.81 0.18
N GLU A 10 7.14 -8.92 -0.65
CA GLU A 10 6.92 -8.01 -1.77
C GLU A 10 6.61 -6.59 -1.29
N LEU A 11 5.81 -6.45 -0.23
CA LEU A 11 5.52 -5.17 0.41
C LEU A 11 6.80 -4.49 0.92
N LEU A 12 7.73 -5.24 1.52
CA LEU A 12 9.01 -4.69 1.99
C LEU A 12 9.93 -4.18 0.87
N ARG A 13 9.72 -4.62 -0.37
CA ARG A 13 10.50 -4.13 -1.52
C ARG A 13 10.01 -2.77 -2.02
N VAL A 14 8.83 -2.31 -1.59
CA VAL A 14 8.28 -1.02 -2.01
C VAL A 14 8.91 0.13 -1.22
N PRO A 15 9.52 1.12 -1.88
CA PRO A 15 10.01 2.31 -1.21
C PRO A 15 8.91 2.99 -0.39
N GLY A 16 9.18 3.25 0.89
CA GLY A 16 8.21 3.88 1.80
C GLY A 16 7.27 2.91 2.55
N VAL A 17 7.38 1.61 2.31
CA VAL A 17 6.73 0.56 3.12
C VAL A 17 7.79 -0.10 4.00
N GLY A 18 7.60 -0.01 5.33
CA GLY A 18 8.46 -0.70 6.30
C GLY A 18 7.78 -1.92 6.92
N PRO A 19 8.47 -2.68 7.79
CA PRO A 19 7.92 -3.87 8.46
C PRO A 19 6.58 -3.64 9.14
N VAL A 20 6.44 -2.53 9.86
CA VAL A 20 5.21 -2.15 10.56
C VAL A 20 4.09 -1.83 9.58
N SER A 21 4.38 -1.06 8.53
CA SER A 21 3.41 -0.68 7.51
C SER A 21 2.94 -1.91 6.72
N ALA A 22 3.87 -2.78 6.34
CA ALA A 22 3.59 -4.04 5.63
C ALA A 22 2.69 -4.96 6.45
N GLN A 23 2.96 -5.09 7.75
CA GLN A 23 2.12 -5.88 8.65
C GLN A 23 0.70 -5.31 8.74
N ARG A 24 0.58 -3.98 8.91
CA ARG A 24 -0.72 -3.29 8.94
C ARG A 24 -1.52 -3.47 7.65
N ILE A 25 -0.85 -3.43 6.50
CA ILE A 25 -1.49 -3.69 5.19
C ILE A 25 -2.07 -5.11 5.13
N ILE A 26 -1.30 -6.11 5.58
CA ILE A 26 -1.75 -7.51 5.58
C ILE A 26 -2.91 -7.72 6.54
N GLU A 27 -2.88 -7.09 7.72
CA GLU A 27 -3.97 -7.14 8.69
C GLU A 27 -5.21 -6.46 8.13
N ALA A 28 -5.10 -5.22 7.64
CA ALA A 28 -6.23 -4.44 7.13
C ALA A 28 -6.96 -5.13 5.99
N ARG A 29 -6.23 -5.69 5.01
CA ARG A 29 -6.85 -6.34 3.84
C ARG A 29 -7.58 -7.65 4.14
N ARG A 30 -7.40 -8.23 5.34
CA ARG A 30 -8.20 -9.38 5.80
C ARG A 30 -9.61 -8.97 6.18
N GLU A 31 -9.78 -7.74 6.65
CA GLU A 31 -11.07 -7.19 7.06
C GLU A 31 -11.75 -6.46 5.89
N HIS A 32 -11.01 -5.58 5.22
CA HIS A 32 -11.52 -4.74 4.14
C HIS A 32 -10.47 -4.47 3.07
N SER A 33 -10.86 -4.47 1.79
CA SER A 33 -9.95 -4.09 0.70
C SER A 33 -9.42 -2.68 0.86
N ILE A 34 -8.13 -2.49 0.62
CA ILE A 34 -7.49 -1.19 0.58
C ILE A 34 -7.78 -0.55 -0.78
N ASP A 35 -8.43 0.62 -0.76
CA ASP A 35 -8.96 1.31 -1.95
C ASP A 35 -8.59 2.80 -2.02
N SER A 36 -7.72 3.28 -1.12
CA SER A 36 -7.30 4.69 -1.13
C SER A 36 -5.90 4.92 -0.57
N MET A 37 -5.22 5.92 -1.13
CA MET A 37 -3.93 6.38 -0.62
C MET A 37 -3.99 6.92 0.80
N LEU A 38 -5.15 7.45 1.22
CA LEU A 38 -5.35 7.94 2.58
C LEU A 38 -5.25 6.80 3.62
N GLN A 39 -5.82 5.63 3.35
CA GLN A 39 -5.69 4.47 4.23
C GLN A 39 -4.22 4.05 4.37
N LEU A 40 -3.47 4.05 3.27
CA LEU A 40 -2.03 3.75 3.27
C LEU A 40 -1.24 4.75 4.11
N ARG A 41 -1.53 6.06 4.01
CA ARG A 41 -0.92 7.07 4.90
C ARG A 41 -1.25 6.81 6.37
N LYS A 42 -2.49 6.48 6.70
CA LYS A 42 -2.90 6.11 8.09
C LYS A 42 -2.15 4.87 8.60
N MET A 43 -1.81 3.94 7.70
CA MET A 43 -0.97 2.78 7.99
C MET A 43 0.53 3.08 8.06
N ARG A 44 0.93 4.35 7.99
CA ARG A 44 2.33 4.83 7.99
C ARG A 44 3.13 4.38 6.76
N VAL A 45 2.46 4.21 5.62
CA VAL A 45 3.13 4.13 4.33
C VAL A 45 3.53 5.53 3.90
N VAL A 46 4.79 5.72 3.50
CA VAL A 46 5.25 6.96 2.86
C VAL A 46 4.78 6.95 1.42
N THR A 47 3.54 7.38 1.19
CA THR A 47 2.87 7.27 -0.11
C THR A 47 3.59 8.02 -1.22
N SER A 48 4.29 9.13 -0.93
CA SER A 48 5.09 9.85 -1.95
C SER A 48 6.22 9.02 -2.54
N ARG A 49 6.70 7.99 -1.82
CA ARG A 49 7.72 7.06 -2.32
C ARG A 49 7.11 5.79 -2.88
N ALA A 50 5.96 5.37 -2.34
CA ALA A 50 5.31 4.13 -2.71
C ALA A 50 4.43 4.26 -3.97
N ALA A 51 3.86 5.45 -4.23
CA ALA A 51 2.89 5.72 -5.29
C ALA A 51 3.24 5.13 -6.66
N PRO A 52 4.49 5.24 -7.17
CA PRO A 52 4.84 4.69 -8.49
C PRO A 52 4.86 3.16 -8.54
N TYR A 53 4.94 2.49 -7.39
CA TYR A 53 5.20 1.06 -7.29
C TYR A 53 3.98 0.25 -6.87
N ILE A 54 2.93 0.90 -6.37
CA ILE A 54 1.74 0.24 -5.85
C ILE A 54 0.52 0.55 -6.70
N TRP A 55 -0.48 -0.33 -6.65
CA TRP A 55 -1.80 -0.06 -7.19
C TRP A 55 -2.86 -0.78 -6.35
N PHE A 56 -4.09 -0.30 -6.44
CA PHE A 56 -5.29 -0.94 -5.93
C PHE A 56 -6.47 -0.62 -6.86
N GLN A 57 -7.56 -1.38 -6.75
CA GLN A 57 -8.73 -1.19 -7.59
C GLN A 57 -9.34 0.20 -7.38
N GLY A 58 -9.56 0.93 -8.47
CA GLY A 58 -10.11 2.29 -8.43
C GLY A 58 -9.07 3.40 -8.27
N MET A 59 -7.78 3.07 -8.20
CA MET A 59 -6.70 4.08 -8.11
C MET A 59 -6.70 5.00 -9.34
N LEU A 60 -6.70 6.31 -9.07
CA LEU A 60 -6.73 7.34 -10.11
C LEU A 60 -5.31 7.67 -10.59
N GLU A 61 -5.18 8.12 -11.84
CA GLU A 61 -3.86 8.35 -12.47
C GLU A 61 -3.01 9.39 -11.73
N PHE A 62 -3.64 10.42 -11.13
CA PHE A 62 -2.92 11.44 -10.36
C PHE A 62 -2.37 10.91 -9.03
N GLU A 63 -2.84 9.77 -8.52
CA GLU A 63 -2.31 9.17 -7.29
C GLU A 63 -0.97 8.46 -7.51
N LYS A 64 -0.54 8.30 -8.77
CA LYS A 64 0.77 7.72 -9.15
C LYS A 64 1.90 8.76 -9.22
N GLN A 65 1.58 10.05 -9.11
CA GLN A 65 2.52 11.19 -9.23
C GLN A 65 3.31 11.45 -7.95
#